data_AF-A0A1C5EJY0-F1
#
_entry.id   AF-A0A1C5EJY0-F1
#
_cell.length_a   1.000
_cell.length_b   1.000
_cell.length_c   1.000
_cell.angle_alpha   90.00
_cell.angle_beta   90.00
_cell.angle_gamma   90.00
#
_symmetry.space_group_name_H-M   'P 1'
#
loop_
_entity.id
_entity.type
_entity.pdbx_description
1 polymer ?
#
loop_
_entity_poly.entity_id
_entity_poly.type
_entity_poly.pdbx_seq_one_letter_code
_entity_poly.pdbx_strand_id
1 'polypeptide(L)'
;MLLTGDAAFVVRPHTAASAEKAAADAITLFTAPQQVPSLDGALRAWEKNRLSEGTALCQHGVGLGHRLGLGGPATPASAAGPTV
;
A
#
# COMPACT_ATOMS: atom_id res chain seq x y z
N MET A 1 13.33 -10.03 -4.52
CA MET A 1 13.14 -8.78 -3.77
C MET A 1 11.65 -8.59 -3.56
N LEU A 2 11.21 -8.08 -2.41
CA LEU A 2 9.81 -7.77 -2.12
C LEU A 2 9.71 -6.41 -1.43
N LEU A 3 8.54 -5.77 -1.50
CA LEU A 3 8.24 -4.49 -0.83
C LEU A 3 7.12 -4.69 0.20
N THR A 4 7.20 -3.97 1.31
CA THR A 4 6.18 -3.93 2.37
C THR A 4 5.95 -2.50 2.84
N GLY A 5 4.87 -2.27 3.60
CA GLY A 5 4.58 -0.98 4.20
C GLY A 5 4.42 0.09 3.13
N ASP A 6 4.74 1.34 3.46
CA ASP A 6 4.56 2.45 2.51
C ASP A 6 5.44 2.35 1.26
N ALA A 7 6.53 1.56 1.32
CA ALA A 7 7.33 1.27 0.13
C ALA A 7 6.56 0.42 -0.90
N ALA A 8 5.59 -0.39 -0.47
CA ALA A 8 4.71 -1.12 -1.37
C ALA A 8 3.49 -0.30 -1.80
N PHE A 9 2.84 0.39 -0.86
CA PHE A 9 1.65 1.20 -1.14
C PHE A 9 1.56 2.42 -0.21
N VAL A 10 1.54 3.61 -0.79
CA VAL A 10 1.26 4.85 -0.07
C VAL A 10 -0.26 5.09 -0.08
N VAL A 11 -0.89 4.97 1.10
CA VAL A 11 -2.34 5.16 1.25
C VAL A 11 -2.68 6.61 1.60
N ARG A 12 -3.89 7.07 1.26
CA ARG A 12 -4.33 8.43 1.60
C ARG A 12 -4.48 8.58 3.12
N PRO A 13 -4.06 9.69 3.73
CA PRO A 13 -3.97 9.84 5.20
C PRO A 13 -5.32 9.69 5.91
N HIS A 14 -6.42 10.09 5.26
CA HIS A 14 -7.78 9.95 5.80
C HIS A 14 -8.30 8.51 5.83
N THR A 15 -7.56 7.53 5.30
CA THR A 15 -7.86 6.11 5.54
C THR A 15 -7.39 5.64 6.91
N ALA A 16 -6.45 6.36 7.54
CA ALA A 16 -5.75 5.95 8.76
C ALA A 16 -5.15 4.52 8.70
N ALA A 17 -4.95 3.96 7.50
CA ALA A 17 -4.68 2.54 7.31
C ALA A 17 -3.19 2.18 7.11
N SER A 18 -2.27 3.15 7.07
CA SER A 18 -0.86 2.87 6.75
C SER A 18 -0.20 1.93 7.77
N ALA A 19 -0.37 2.20 9.07
CA ALA A 19 0.19 1.38 10.14
C ALA A 19 -0.44 -0.02 10.18
N GLU A 20 -1.77 -0.10 10.07
CA GLU A 20 -2.50 -1.37 9.99
C GLU A 20 -2.03 -2.22 8.80
N LYS A 21 -1.94 -1.61 7.62
CA LYS A 21 -1.44 -2.25 6.40
C LYS A 21 -0.02 -2.79 6.57
N ALA A 22 0.89 -1.99 7.11
CA ALA A 22 2.28 -2.42 7.34
C ALA A 22 2.36 -3.56 8.37
N ALA A 23 1.55 -3.52 9.43
CA ALA A 23 1.46 -4.61 10.39
C ALA A 23 0.92 -5.89 9.72
N ALA A 24 -0.11 -5.77 8.89
CA ALA A 24 -0.64 -6.89 8.12
C ALA A 24 0.41 -7.46 7.14
N ASP A 25 1.27 -6.62 6.53
CA ASP A 25 2.34 -7.09 5.64
C ASP A 25 3.29 -7.99 6.42
N ALA A 26 3.75 -7.52 7.59
CA ALA A 26 4.67 -8.25 8.44
C ALA A 26 4.08 -9.58 8.95
N ILE A 27 2.85 -9.55 9.46
CA ILE A 27 2.18 -10.73 10.02
C ILE A 27 1.94 -11.79 8.94
N THR A 28 1.39 -11.38 7.78
CA THR A 28 1.08 -12.33 6.70
C THR A 28 2.32 -12.85 5.99
N LEU A 29 3.39 -12.04 5.90
CA LEU A 29 4.65 -12.49 5.34
C LEU A 29 5.32 -13.54 6.24
N PHE A 30 5.24 -13.36 7.57
CA PHE A 30 5.75 -14.33 8.53
C PHE A 30 5.06 -15.70 8.44
N THR A 31 3.76 -15.71 8.13
CA THR A 31 2.97 -16.95 8.04
C THR A 31 2.99 -17.59 6.64
N ALA A 32 3.32 -16.84 5.58
CA ALA A 32 3.26 -17.32 4.20
C ALA A 32 4.08 -18.62 3.94
N PRO A 33 5.33 -18.78 4.42
CA PRO A 33 6.10 -20.01 4.20
C PRO A 33 5.50 -21.25 4.87
N GLN A 34 4.60 -21.08 5.86
CA GLN A 34 3.92 -22.19 6.53
C GLN A 34 2.77 -22.76 5.69
N GLN A 35 2.31 -22.02 4.67
CA GLN A 35 1.16 -22.37 3.84
C GLN A 35 1.55 -23.02 2.51
N VAL A 36 2.78 -22.81 2.04
CA VAL A 36 3.26 -23.30 0.75
C VAL A 36 4.67 -23.89 0.92
N PRO A 37 4.94 -25.13 0.46
CA PRO A 37 6.23 -25.81 0.69
C PRO A 37 7.44 -25.12 0.06
N SER A 38 7.25 -24.42 -1.05
CA SER A 38 8.32 -23.69 -1.72
C SER A 38 8.33 -22.24 -1.24
N LEU A 39 9.49 -21.75 -0.80
CA LEU A 39 9.64 -20.35 -0.38
C LEU A 39 9.27 -19.40 -1.51
N ASP A 40 9.77 -19.64 -2.72
CA ASP A 40 9.44 -18.81 -3.88
C ASP A 40 7.94 -18.84 -4.22
N GLY A 41 7.30 -19.99 -4.10
CA GLY A 41 5.85 -20.12 -4.29
C GLY A 41 5.06 -19.38 -3.20
N ALA A 42 5.49 -19.49 -1.95
CA ALA A 42 4.91 -18.78 -0.82
C ALA A 42 4.97 -17.27 -1.01
N LEU A 43 6.15 -16.75 -1.38
CA LEU A 43 6.37 -15.32 -1.59
C LEU A 43 5.55 -14.78 -2.78
N ARG A 44 5.48 -15.52 -3.89
CA ARG A 44 4.66 -15.13 -5.06
C ARG A 44 3.16 -15.12 -4.74
N ALA A 45 2.69 -16.12 -3.99
CA ALA A 45 1.30 -16.19 -3.57
C ALA A 45 0.96 -15.04 -2.61
N TRP A 46 1.84 -14.78 -1.64
CA TRP A 46 1.71 -13.67 -0.70
C TRP A 46 1.69 -12.32 -1.42
N GLU A 47 2.64 -12.07 -2.31
CA GLU A 47 2.73 -10.82 -3.09
C GLU A 47 1.43 -10.57 -3.88
N LYS A 48 0.93 -11.59 -4.57
CA LYS A 48 -0.33 -11.48 -5.32
C LYS A 48 -1.50 -11.06 -4.43
N ASN A 49 -1.60 -11.62 -3.23
CA ASN A 49 -2.65 -11.24 -2.28
C ASN A 49 -2.49 -9.79 -1.82
N ARG A 50 -1.27 -9.38 -1.43
CA ARG A 50 -0.99 -8.02 -0.97
C ARG A 50 -1.18 -6.97 -2.07
N LEU A 51 -0.90 -7.30 -3.32
CA LEU A 51 -1.17 -6.42 -4.46
C LEU A 51 -2.67 -6.16 -4.62
N SER A 52 -3.50 -7.19 -4.48
CA SER A 52 -4.96 -7.07 -4.53
C SER A 52 -5.49 -6.21 -3.39
N GLU A 53 -5.09 -6.49 -2.15
CA GLU A 53 -5.50 -5.75 -0.95
C GLU A 53 -5.06 -4.28 -1.01
N GLY A 54 -3.79 -4.03 -1.35
CA GLY A 54 -3.24 -2.68 -1.45
C GLY A 54 -3.94 -1.83 -2.52
N THR A 55 -4.24 -2.43 -3.69
CA THR A 55 -4.97 -1.75 -4.76
C THR A 55 -6.38 -1.37 -4.32
N ALA A 56 -7.11 -2.29 -3.68
CA ALA A 56 -8.44 -2.03 -3.16
C ALA A 56 -8.44 -0.92 -2.10
N LEU A 57 -7.45 -0.93 -1.20
CA LEU A 57 -7.30 0.09 -0.16
C LEU A 57 -7.00 1.47 -0.74
N CYS A 58 -6.13 1.56 -1.77
CA CYS A 58 -5.87 2.81 -2.48
C CYS A 58 -7.14 3.37 -3.14
N GLN A 59 -7.92 2.53 -3.83
CA GLN A 59 -9.19 2.92 -4.42
C GLN A 59 -10.20 3.38 -3.38
N HIS A 60 -10.30 2.65 -2.26
CA HIS A 60 -11.14 3.04 -1.13
C HIS A 60 -10.75 4.42 -0.58
N GLY A 61 -9.45 4.67 -0.44
CA GLY A 61 -8.92 5.98 -0.04
C GLY A 61 -9.34 7.09 -1.00
N VAL A 62 -9.25 6.90 -2.31
CA VAL A 62 -9.73 7.89 -3.28
C VAL A 62 -11.23 8.16 -3.08
N GLY A 63 -12.04 7.10 -2.96
CA GLY A 63 -13.48 7.22 -2.73
C GLY A 63 -13.85 7.95 -1.43
N LEU A 64 -13.13 7.69 -0.34
CA LEU A 64 -13.28 8.45 0.91
C LEU A 64 -12.93 9.93 0.70
N GLY A 65 -11.86 10.22 -0.05
CA GLY A 65 -11.45 11.59 -0.34
C GLY A 65 -12.55 12.38 -1.05
N HIS A 66 -13.22 11.76 -2.03
CA HIS A 66 -14.37 12.37 -2.70
C HIS A 66 -15.53 12.64 -1.74
N ARG A 67 -15.88 11.69 -0.86
CA ARG A 67 -16.98 11.86 0.12
C ARG A 67 -16.68 12.92 1.18
N LEU A 68 -15.41 13.13 1.51
CA LEU A 68 -14.96 14.13 2.47
C LEU A 68 -14.71 15.51 1.82
N GLY A 69 -14.93 15.66 0.51
CA GLY A 69 -14.65 16.90 -0.21
C GLY A 69 -13.16 17.19 -0.42
N LEU A 70 -12.28 16.20 -0.20
CA LEU A 70 -10.82 16.29 -0.34
C LEU A 70 -10.33 15.94 -1.76
N GLY A 71 -11.24 15.67 -2.70
CA GLY A 71 -10.95 15.19 -4.06
C GLY A 71 -10.54 16.27 -5.07
N GLY A 72 -10.08 17.44 -4.61
CA GLY A 72 -9.59 18.50 -5.51
C GLY A 72 -8.41 18.02 -6.37
N PRO A 73 -8.14 18.67 -7.52
CA PRO A 73 -7.03 18.28 -8.39
C PRO A 73 -5.76 18.24 -7.56
N ALA A 74 -5.02 17.13 -7.62
CA ALA A 74 -3.72 17.05 -6.99
C ALA A 74 -2.85 18.12 -7.66
N THR A 75 -2.65 19.25 -6.98
CA THR A 75 -1.64 20.22 -7.38
C THR A 75 -0.33 19.44 -7.39
N PRO A 76 0.32 19.23 -8.55
CA PRO A 76 1.63 18.60 -8.55
C PRO A 76 2.50 19.46 -7.63
N ALA A 77 3.11 18.82 -6.62
CA ALA A 77 4.00 19.50 -5.70
C ALA A 77 5.02 20.26 -6.54
N SER A 78 4.96 21.59 -6.48
CA SER A 78 5.82 22.47 -7.26
C SER A 78 7.27 22.08 -6.95
N ALA A 79 7.94 21.50 -7.94
CA ALA A 79 9.37 21.32 -7.97
C ALA A 79 10.01 22.70 -8.16
N ALA A 80 9.94 23.55 -7.14
CA ALA A 80 10.78 24.71 -7.02
C ALA A 80 12.14 24.24 -6.48
N GLY A 81 12.94 23.66 -7.37
CA GLY A 81 14.38 23.56 -7.14
C GLY A 81 14.96 24.97 -7.06
N PRO A 82 15.93 25.25 -6.18
CA PRO A 82 16.54 26.56 -6.08
C PRO A 82 17.29 26.87 -7.39
N THR A 83 16.87 27.94 -8.06
CA THR A 83 17.64 28.52 -9.17
C THR A 83 18.93 29.08 -8.60
N VAL A 84 20.06 28.59 -9.12
CA VAL A 84 21.42 29.09 -8.86
C VAL A 84 21.58 30.55 -9.25
#